data_AF-A0AAV0WWH2-F1
#
_entry.id   AF-A0AAV0WWH2-F1
#
_cell.length_a   1.000
_cell.length_b   1.000
_cell.length_c   1.000
_cell.angle_alpha   90.00
_cell.angle_beta   90.00
_cell.angle_gamma   90.00
#
_symmetry.space_group_name_H-M   'P 1'
#
loop_
_entity.id
_entity.type
_entity.pdbx_description
1 polymer ?
#
loop_
_entity_poly.entity_id
_entity_poly.type
_entity_poly.pdbx_seq_one_letter_code
_entity_poly.pdbx_strand_id
1 'polypeptide(L)'
;MDFMTSEKGKQIIIEDQFKFRFRKILQNDVQRWKCCLNTCVFFKLSDNNRMIEKCKCDHTHEKCDSKVLDNQKLSNSVKRKAQEDISTRPSKLIRSEFNLR
;
A
#
# COMPACT_ATOMS: atom_id res chain seq x y z
N MET A 1 -1.72 -3.70 -10.05
CA MET A 1 -0.84 -3.06 -9.06
C MET A 1 -1.42 -1.73 -8.63
N ASP A 2 -1.87 -1.66 -7.38
CA ASP A 2 -2.35 -0.42 -6.76
C ASP A 2 -1.35 0.11 -5.74
N PHE A 3 -1.44 1.39 -5.45
CA PHE A 3 -0.66 2.04 -4.40
C PHE A 3 -1.58 2.53 -3.28
N MET A 4 -1.13 2.36 -2.05
CA MET A 4 -1.74 2.96 -0.88
C MET A 4 -0.66 3.53 0.03
N THR A 5 -1.03 4.45 0.91
CA THR A 5 -0.13 4.92 1.96
C THR A 5 -0.43 4.20 3.26
N SER A 6 0.62 3.81 3.98
CA SER A 6 0.53 3.30 5.35
C SER A 6 0.16 4.42 6.34
N GLU A 7 -0.24 4.04 7.56
CA GLU A 7 -0.48 5.00 8.65
C GLU A 7 0.73 5.88 8.98
N LYS A 8 1.95 5.40 8.68
CA LYS A 8 3.20 6.14 8.89
C LYS A 8 3.66 6.94 7.66
N GLY A 9 2.78 7.17 6.69
CA GLY A 9 3.10 7.94 5.48
C GLY A 9 3.95 7.20 4.43
N LYS A 10 4.36 5.96 4.67
CA LYS A 10 5.15 5.16 3.70
C LYS A 10 4.25 4.51 2.65
N GLN A 11 4.72 4.44 1.40
CA GLN A 11 4.01 3.76 0.31
C GLN A 11 3.97 2.24 0.50
N ILE A 12 2.82 1.66 0.20
CA ILE A 12 2.55 0.22 0.17
C ILE A 12 2.00 -0.10 -1.21
N ILE A 13 2.46 -1.19 -1.79
CA ILE A 13 1.94 -1.72 -3.05
C ILE A 13 0.96 -2.85 -2.72
N ILE A 14 -0.21 -2.81 -3.35
CA ILE A 14 -1.16 -3.91 -3.39
C ILE A 14 -1.03 -4.61 -4.74
N GLU A 15 -0.63 -5.87 -4.71
CA GLU A 15 -0.54 -6.71 -5.90
C GLU A 15 -1.17 -8.06 -5.59
N ASP A 16 -2.16 -8.46 -6.40
CA ASP A 16 -2.97 -9.67 -6.18
C ASP A 16 -3.49 -9.81 -4.74
N GLN A 17 -4.03 -8.71 -4.19
CA GLN A 17 -4.54 -8.61 -2.81
C GLN A 17 -3.49 -8.86 -1.70
N PHE A 18 -2.20 -8.91 -2.04
CA PHE A 18 -1.11 -8.94 -1.08
C PHE A 18 -0.48 -7.57 -0.90
N LYS A 19 -0.10 -7.26 0.35
CA LYS A 19 0.55 -5.99 0.72
C LYS A 19 2.06 -6.12 0.67
N PHE A 20 2.71 -5.17 0.03
CA PHE A 20 4.17 -5.09 -0.07
C PHE A 20 4.68 -3.74 0.42
N ARG A 21 5.69 -3.78 1.27
CA ARG A 21 6.41 -2.60 1.77
C ARG A 21 7.75 -2.46 1.06
N PHE A 22 8.14 -1.22 0.83
CA PHE A 22 9.47 -0.91 0.36
C PHE A 22 10.51 -1.43 1.36
N ARG A 23 11.57 -2.09 0.86
CA ARG A 23 12.66 -2.57 1.69
C ARG A 23 13.93 -1.76 1.49
N LYS A 24 14.42 -1.67 0.25
CA LYS A 24 15.63 -0.92 -0.11
C LYS A 24 15.77 -0.77 -1.63
N ILE A 25 16.60 0.17 -2.04
CA ILE A 25 17.13 0.26 -3.41
C ILE A 25 18.33 -0.72 -3.53
N LEU A 26 18.44 -1.40 -4.66
CA LEU A 26 19.56 -2.26 -5.05
C LEU A 26 20.43 -1.53 -6.08
N GLN A 27 21.47 -2.19 -6.60
CA GLN A 27 22.26 -1.65 -7.71
C GLN A 27 21.36 -1.36 -8.93
N ASN A 28 21.72 -0.35 -9.71
CA ASN A 28 20.99 0.12 -10.90
C ASN A 28 19.57 0.64 -10.59
N ASP A 29 19.39 1.29 -9.44
CA ASP A 29 18.12 1.91 -8.99
C ASP A 29 16.92 0.94 -8.92
N VAL A 30 17.20 -0.36 -8.80
CA VAL A 30 16.17 -1.38 -8.69
C VAL A 30 15.59 -1.39 -7.28
N GLN A 31 14.28 -1.15 -7.18
CA GLN A 31 13.58 -1.13 -5.91
C GLN A 31 13.20 -2.54 -5.48
N ARG A 32 13.58 -2.94 -4.26
CA ARG A 32 13.14 -4.21 -3.66
C ARG A 32 11.97 -4.00 -2.72
N TRP A 33 10.87 -4.69 -3.00
CA TRP A 33 9.64 -4.68 -2.22
C TRP A 33 9.40 -6.04 -1.59
N LYS A 34 9.08 -6.07 -0.29
CA LYS A 34 8.83 -7.31 0.46
C LYS A 34 7.39 -7.34 0.92
N CYS A 35 6.78 -8.52 0.94
CA CYS A 35 5.49 -8.71 1.58
C CYS A 35 5.51 -8.17 3.02
N CYS A 36 4.40 -7.59 3.46
CA CYS A 36 4.27 -7.06 4.81
C CYS A 36 4.34 -8.15 5.88
N LEU A 37 3.94 -9.39 5.55
CA LEU A 37 4.16 -10.53 6.44
C LEU A 37 5.65 -10.89 6.43
N ASN A 38 6.22 -11.08 7.62
CA ASN A 38 7.60 -11.51 7.74
C ASN A 38 7.80 -12.89 7.10
N THR A 39 9.05 -13.19 6.73
CA THR A 39 9.45 -14.45 6.04
C THR A 39 8.69 -14.81 4.75
N CYS A 40 7.82 -13.94 4.24
CA CYS A 40 7.10 -14.13 2.99
C CYS A 40 7.88 -13.58 1.78
N VAL A 41 7.23 -13.60 0.61
CA VAL A 41 7.79 -13.34 -0.72
C VAL A 41 8.22 -11.87 -0.92
N PHE A 42 8.99 -11.64 -1.99
CA PHE A 42 9.42 -10.30 -2.42
C PHE A 42 9.35 -10.18 -3.94
N PHE A 43 9.38 -8.95 -4.44
CA PHE A 43 9.60 -8.66 -5.86
C PHE A 43 10.53 -7.44 -6.01
N LYS A 44 10.99 -7.21 -7.24
CA LYS A 44 11.82 -6.09 -7.65
C LYS A 44 11.11 -5.28 -8.73
N LEU A 45 11.14 -3.97 -8.59
CA LEU A 45 10.68 -3.02 -9.59
C LEU A 45 11.86 -2.24 -10.16
N SER A 46 11.76 -1.87 -11.43
CA SER A 46 12.62 -0.85 -12.02
C SER A 46 12.31 0.53 -11.45
N ASP A 47 13.17 1.49 -11.77
CA ASP A 47 12.94 2.93 -11.60
C ASP A 47 11.55 3.39 -12.09
N ASN A 48 11.11 2.86 -13.23
CA ASN A 48 9.83 3.12 -13.90
C ASN A 48 8.68 2.24 -13.37
N ASN A 49 8.81 1.68 -12.17
CA ASN A 49 7.82 0.80 -11.53
C ASN A 49 7.45 -0.46 -12.34
N ARG A 50 8.29 -0.89 -13.29
CA ARG A 50 8.06 -2.15 -14.03
C ARG A 50 8.59 -3.32 -13.22
N MET A 51 7.81 -4.40 -13.11
CA MET A 51 8.23 -5.59 -12.38
C MET A 51 9.34 -6.33 -13.15
N ILE A 52 10.54 -6.39 -12.56
CA ILE A 52 11.71 -7.04 -13.13
C ILE A 52 11.80 -8.50 -12.67
N GLU A 53 11.50 -8.74 -11.40
CA GLU A 53 11.64 -10.06 -10.79
C GLU A 53 10.59 -10.25 -9.71
N LYS A 54 9.96 -11.41 -9.67
CA LYS A 54 9.08 -11.85 -8.57
C LYS A 54 9.66 -13.12 -7.97
N CYS A 55 9.62 -13.27 -6.64
CA CYS A 55 10.01 -14.54 -6.02
C CYS A 55 9.20 -15.68 -6.65
N LYS A 56 9.86 -16.79 -6.96
CA LYS A 56 9.21 -18.02 -7.42
C LYS A 56 8.48 -18.77 -6.30
N CYS A 57 8.68 -18.34 -5.05
CA CYS A 57 8.05 -18.89 -3.87
C CYS A 57 6.60 -18.39 -3.75
N ASP A 58 5.69 -19.27 -3.32
CA ASP A 58 4.31 -18.90 -3.04
C ASP A 58 4.17 -18.16 -1.71
N HIS A 59 3.09 -17.40 -1.59
CA HIS A 59 2.70 -16.79 -0.33
C HIS A 59 2.34 -17.88 0.69
N THR A 60 2.90 -17.77 1.89
CA THR A 60 2.62 -18.70 3.01
C THR A 60 1.41 -18.27 3.83
N HIS A 61 0.55 -17.41 3.28
CA HIS A 61 -0.61 -16.84 3.96
C HIS A 61 -1.68 -16.43 2.95
N GLU A 62 -2.91 -16.29 3.44
CA GLU A 62 -4.05 -15.91 2.63
C GLU A 62 -3.95 -14.45 2.13
N LYS A 63 -4.67 -14.20 1.03
CA LYS A 63 -4.89 -12.87 0.47
C LYS A 63 -5.63 -11.99 1.47
N CYS A 64 -5.39 -10.68 1.43
CA CYS A 64 -6.24 -9.76 2.20
C CYS A 64 -7.62 -9.64 1.53
N ASP A 65 -8.67 -9.67 2.35
CA ASP A 65 -10.02 -9.37 1.90
C ASP A 65 -10.07 -7.98 1.23
N SER A 66 -10.72 -7.90 0.06
CA SER A 66 -10.82 -6.66 -0.72
C SER A 66 -11.51 -5.53 0.05
N LYS A 67 -12.58 -5.82 0.79
CA LYS A 67 -13.29 -4.84 1.62
C LYS A 67 -12.38 -4.31 2.72
N VAL A 68 -11.55 -5.18 3.31
CA VAL A 68 -10.58 -4.77 4.32
C VAL A 68 -9.53 -3.82 3.71
N LEU A 69 -9.03 -4.12 2.51
CA LEU A 69 -8.10 -3.25 1.80
C LEU A 69 -8.73 -1.90 1.44
N ASP A 70 -9.96 -1.89 0.94
CA ASP A 70 -10.68 -0.67 0.56
C ASP A 70 -10.99 0.22 1.76
N ASN A 71 -11.40 -0.38 2.88
CA ASN A 71 -11.60 0.33 4.13
C ASN A 71 -10.29 0.87 4.70
N GLN A 72 -9.19 0.14 4.53
CA GLN A 72 -7.87 0.61 4.93
C GLN A 72 -7.42 1.80 4.07
N LYS A 73 -7.60 1.74 2.74
CA LYS A 73 -7.33 2.86 1.81
C LYS A 73 -8.12 4.11 2.22
N LEU A 74 -9.43 3.96 2.43
CA LEU A 74 -10.32 5.04 2.87
C LEU A 74 -9.87 5.63 4.21
N SER A 75 -9.68 4.78 5.22
CA SER A 75 -9.32 5.22 6.57
C SER A 75 -7.99 5.99 6.57
N ASN A 76 -7.00 5.51 5.83
CA ASN A 76 -5.71 6.18 5.74
C ASN A 76 -5.81 7.54 5.03
N SER A 77 -6.64 7.64 3.99
CA SER A 77 -6.90 8.91 3.31
C SER A 77 -7.58 9.93 4.23
N VAL A 78 -8.67 9.52 4.92
CA VAL A 78 -9.41 10.38 5.86
C VAL A 78 -8.49 10.85 7.00
N LYS A 79 -7.74 9.93 7.62
CA LYS A 79 -6.82 10.26 8.73
C LYS A 79 -5.78 11.29 8.31
N ARG A 80 -5.24 11.17 7.09
CA ARG A 80 -4.27 12.13 6.57
C ARG A 80 -4.89 13.50 6.30
N LYS A 81 -6.04 13.56 5.61
CA LYS A 81 -6.75 14.83 5.40
C LYS A 81 -7.09 15.53 6.72
N ALA A 82 -7.44 14.77 7.76
CA ALA A 82 -7.69 15.31 9.09
C ALA A 82 -6.43 15.87 9.77
N GLN A 83 -5.24 15.35 9.45
CA GLN A 83 -3.97 15.92 9.93
C GLN A 83 -3.58 17.19 9.17
N GLU A 84 -3.88 17.25 7.88
CA GLU A 84 -3.58 18.40 7.00
C GLU A 84 -4.56 19.57 7.24
N ASP A 85 -5.83 19.27 7.49
CA ASP A 85 -6.88 20.23 7.80
C ASP A 85 -7.59 19.86 9.10
N ILE A 86 -7.01 20.32 10.21
CA ILE A 86 -7.53 20.09 11.57
C ILE A 86 -8.85 20.83 11.83
N SER A 87 -9.20 21.82 11.01
CA SER A 87 -10.37 22.68 11.20
C SER A 87 -11.65 22.07 10.61
N THR A 88 -11.51 21.21 9.60
CA THR A 88 -12.66 20.57 8.98
C THR A 88 -13.27 19.53 9.91
N ARG A 89 -14.58 19.61 10.09
CA ARG A 89 -15.35 18.63 10.87
C ARG A 89 -15.14 17.21 10.31
N PRO A 90 -14.81 16.20 11.15
CA PRO A 90 -14.53 14.85 10.69
C PRO A 90 -15.63 14.22 9.81
N SER A 91 -16.91 14.50 10.11
CA SER A 91 -18.04 14.00 9.32
C SER A 91 -18.06 14.51 7.88
N LYS A 92 -17.55 15.73 7.63
CA LYS A 92 -17.43 16.29 6.28
C LYS A 92 -16.31 15.60 5.50
N LEU A 93 -15.16 15.35 6.14
CA LEU A 93 -14.05 14.60 5.55
C LEU A 93 -14.47 13.18 5.16
N ILE A 94 -15.10 12.45 6.08
CA ILE A 94 -15.56 11.08 5.83
C ILE A 94 -16.53 11.05 4.65
N ARG A 95 -17.56 11.91 4.65
CA ARG A 95 -18.52 12.00 3.54
C ARG A 95 -17.86 12.31 2.20
N SER A 96 -16.88 13.23 2.19
CA SER A 96 -16.18 13.57 0.95
C SER A 96 -15.45 12.37 0.35
N GLU A 97 -14.86 11.52 1.18
CA GLU A 97 -14.13 10.34 0.70
C GLU A 97 -15.05 9.19 0.29
N PHE A 98 -16.22 9.04 0.94
CA PHE A 98 -17.22 8.07 0.52
C PHE A 98 -17.81 8.41 -0.87
N ASN A 99 -17.98 9.70 -1.17
CA ASN A 99 -18.52 10.17 -2.45
C ASN A 99 -17.50 10.16 -3.61
N LEU A 100 -16.22 9.89 -3.33
CA LEU A 100 -15.14 9.80 -4.31
C LEU A 100 -14.88 8.35 -4.79
N ARG A 101 -15.67 7.39 -4.30
CA ARG A 101 -15.61 5.97 -4.69
C ARG A 101 -16.46 5.66 -5.91
#